data_AF-A0A662CGI9-F1
#
_entry.id   AF-A0A662CGI9-F1
#
_cell.length_a   1.000
_cell.length_b   1.000
_cell.length_c   1.000
_cell.angle_alpha   90.00
_cell.angle_beta   90.00
_cell.angle_gamma   90.00
#
_symmetry.space_group_name_H-M   'P 1'
#
loop_
_entity.id
_entity.type
_entity.pdbx_description
1 polymer ?
#
loop_
_entity_poly.entity_id
_entity_poly.type
_entity_poly.pdbx_seq_one_letter_code
_entity_poly.pdbx_strand_id
1 'polypeptide(L)'
;MSNNTPPLDFEKAWQGKLKTGLDQHLAPKERDRILAGGEHLTMESAAKDKIIWSCKMLERLEEVSDEKTRQEIMTGCACHYSKAELDDARGIFLETGDVDQVIDLLQAKFEAFLRDVLELDEELVLEIISKG
;
A
#
# COMPACT_ATOMS: atom_id res chain seq x y z
N MET A 1 2.27 -33.71 -6.00
CA MET A 1 3.05 -32.76 -6.83
C MET A 1 2.82 -31.40 -6.21
N SER A 2 3.77 -30.92 -5.41
CA SER A 2 3.66 -29.59 -4.79
C SER A 2 3.80 -28.55 -5.90
N ASN A 3 2.79 -27.70 -6.08
CA ASN A 3 2.86 -26.56 -6.97
C ASN A 3 3.92 -25.59 -6.43
N ASN A 4 5.16 -25.73 -6.91
CA ASN A 4 6.28 -24.83 -6.65
C ASN A 4 6.10 -23.56 -7.51
N THR A 5 5.04 -22.80 -7.25
CA THR A 5 4.99 -21.41 -7.71
C THR A 5 5.93 -20.65 -6.79
N PRO A 6 7.03 -20.03 -7.28
CA PRO A 6 7.85 -19.20 -6.44
C PRO A 6 6.98 -18.12 -5.80
N PRO A 7 7.19 -17.78 -4.52
CA PRO A 7 6.44 -16.71 -3.87
C PRO A 7 6.55 -15.45 -4.72
N LEU A 8 5.41 -14.81 -4.96
CA LEU A 8 5.33 -13.57 -5.73
C LEU A 8 6.25 -12.54 -5.07
N ASP A 9 7.22 -12.00 -5.80
CA ASP A 9 8.09 -10.94 -5.30
C ASP A 9 7.25 -9.68 -5.09
N PHE A 10 6.78 -9.49 -3.86
CA PHE A 10 5.88 -8.41 -3.47
C PHE A 10 6.45 -7.04 -3.88
N GLU A 11 7.76 -6.84 -3.68
CA GLU A 11 8.42 -5.58 -4.02
C GLU A 11 8.30 -5.27 -5.51
N LYS A 12 8.57 -6.25 -6.36
CA LYS A 12 8.44 -6.08 -7.82
C LYS A 12 6.99 -5.89 -8.25
N ALA A 13 6.07 -6.63 -7.64
CA ALA A 13 4.65 -6.53 -7.96
C ALA A 13 4.09 -5.15 -7.58
N TRP A 14 4.44 -4.65 -6.40
CA TRP A 14 4.00 -3.35 -5.93
C TRP A 14 4.68 -2.21 -6.68
N GLN A 15 5.99 -2.27 -6.94
CA GLN A 15 6.68 -1.29 -7.80
C GLN A 15 6.09 -1.25 -9.21
N GLY A 16 5.62 -2.38 -9.74
CA GLY A 16 4.89 -2.44 -11.00
C GLY A 16 3.59 -1.63 -10.97
N LYS A 17 2.79 -1.76 -9.91
CA LYS A 17 1.56 -0.96 -9.71
C LYS A 17 1.88 0.53 -9.55
N LEU A 18 2.88 0.86 -8.74
CA LEU A 18 3.36 2.23 -8.55
C LEU A 18 3.79 2.84 -9.89
N LYS A 19 4.56 2.11 -10.70
CA LYS A 19 4.94 2.54 -12.05
C LYS A 19 3.73 2.85 -12.92
N THR A 20 2.71 2.00 -12.91
CA THR A 20 1.47 2.26 -13.67
C THR A 20 0.76 3.53 -13.21
N GLY A 21 0.67 3.78 -11.89
CA GLY A 21 0.14 5.02 -11.36
C GLY A 21 0.97 6.23 -11.80
N LEU A 22 2.30 6.17 -11.67
CA LEU A 22 3.19 7.23 -12.12
C LEU A 22 3.06 7.51 -13.63
N ASP A 23 2.94 6.46 -14.46
CA ASP A 23 2.76 6.57 -15.92
C ASP A 23 1.47 7.30 -16.34
N GLN A 24 0.44 7.28 -15.48
CA GLN A 24 -0.85 7.94 -15.75
C GLN A 24 -0.81 9.45 -15.48
N HIS A 25 0.07 9.90 -14.59
CA HIS A 25 0.06 11.27 -14.07
C HIS A 25 1.33 12.07 -14.37
N LEU A 26 2.46 11.41 -14.63
CA LEU A 26 3.77 12.05 -14.74
C LEU A 26 4.50 11.71 -16.04
N ALA A 27 5.48 12.54 -16.42
CA ALA A 27 6.31 12.24 -17.57
C ALA A 27 7.27 11.06 -17.29
N PRO A 28 7.68 10.28 -18.31
CA PRO A 28 8.58 9.13 -18.13
C PRO A 28 9.86 9.45 -17.35
N LYS A 29 10.44 10.63 -17.57
CA LYS A 29 11.65 11.11 -16.86
C LYS A 29 11.43 11.26 -15.35
N GLU A 30 10.25 11.68 -14.92
CA GLU A 30 9.90 11.91 -13.52
C GLU A 30 9.60 10.59 -12.83
N ARG A 31 8.85 9.71 -13.50
CA ARG A 31 8.66 8.32 -13.06
C ARG A 31 9.98 7.61 -12.83
N ASP A 32 10.90 7.66 -13.79
CA ASP A 32 12.20 6.97 -13.67
C ASP A 32 13.03 7.57 -12.53
N ARG A 33 12.97 8.89 -12.35
CA ARG A 33 13.59 9.57 -11.21
C ARG A 33 13.00 9.08 -9.88
N ILE A 34 11.68 8.92 -9.77
CA ILE A 34 10.99 8.45 -8.56
C ILE A 34 11.30 6.98 -8.27
N LEU A 35 11.40 6.13 -9.29
CA LEU A 35 11.64 4.69 -9.12
C LEU A 35 13.11 4.33 -8.92
N ALA A 36 14.05 5.23 -9.25
CA ALA A 36 15.48 4.94 -9.20
C ALA A 36 15.92 4.31 -7.87
N GLY A 37 16.76 3.27 -7.95
CA GLY A 37 17.24 2.46 -6.84
C GLY A 37 16.32 1.31 -6.44
N GLY A 38 15.08 1.29 -6.95
CA GLY A 38 14.08 0.26 -6.62
C GLY A 38 14.32 -1.05 -7.35
N GLU A 39 15.00 -0.99 -8.50
CA GLU A 39 15.36 -2.12 -9.36
C GLU A 39 16.25 -3.16 -8.67
N HIS A 40 16.94 -2.77 -7.59
CA HIS A 40 17.80 -3.64 -6.79
C HIS A 40 17.06 -4.30 -5.63
N LEU A 41 15.85 -3.83 -5.31
CA LEU A 41 15.04 -4.39 -4.25
C LEU A 41 14.37 -5.68 -4.73
N THR A 42 14.51 -6.69 -3.89
CA THR A 42 13.86 -8.00 -3.99
C THR A 42 13.24 -8.36 -2.65
N MET A 43 12.41 -9.39 -2.63
CA MET A 43 11.86 -9.94 -1.38
C MET A 43 12.93 -10.28 -0.32
N GLU A 44 14.14 -10.66 -0.74
CA GLU A 44 15.27 -11.01 0.15
C GLU A 44 16.02 -9.80 0.71
N SER A 45 15.76 -8.60 0.21
CA SER A 45 16.43 -7.38 0.68
C SER A 45 16.06 -7.10 2.14
N ALA A 46 16.98 -6.51 2.90
CA ALA A 46 16.74 -6.15 4.28
C ALA A 46 15.57 -5.15 4.37
N ALA A 47 14.73 -5.32 5.41
CA ALA A 47 13.59 -4.42 5.66
C ALA A 47 14.01 -2.94 5.72
N LYS A 48 15.16 -2.66 6.33
CA LYS A 48 15.73 -1.31 6.42
C LYS A 48 15.99 -0.68 5.05
N ASP A 49 16.50 -1.45 4.09
CA ASP A 49 16.82 -0.94 2.75
C ASP A 49 15.55 -0.60 1.98
N LYS A 50 14.52 -1.45 2.09
CA LYS A 50 13.19 -1.23 1.54
C LYS A 50 12.57 0.05 2.11
N ILE A 51 12.60 0.22 3.43
CA ILE A 51 12.09 1.43 4.12
C ILE A 51 12.81 2.69 3.64
N ILE A 52 14.16 2.68 3.64
CA ILE A 52 14.96 3.84 3.21
C ILE A 52 14.61 4.24 1.77
N TRP A 53 14.50 3.26 0.88
CA TRP A 53 14.14 3.53 -0.50
C TRP A 53 12.71 4.07 -0.63
N SER A 54 11.74 3.49 0.09
CA SER A 54 10.35 3.94 0.08
C SER A 54 10.20 5.38 0.58
N CYS A 55 10.88 5.76 1.66
CA CYS A 55 10.90 7.15 2.15
C CYS A 55 11.44 8.11 1.09
N LYS A 56 12.60 7.79 0.50
CA LYS A 56 13.19 8.60 -0.58
C LYS A 56 12.33 8.65 -1.84
N MET A 57 11.59 7.58 -2.14
CA MET A 57 10.65 7.55 -3.24
C MET A 57 9.51 8.54 -2.99
N LEU A 58 8.94 8.56 -1.78
CA LEU A 58 7.90 9.52 -1.39
C LEU A 58 8.38 10.97 -1.43
N GLU A 59 9.59 11.24 -0.93
CA GLU A 59 10.22 12.58 -1.03
C GLU A 59 10.33 13.04 -2.49
N ARG A 60 10.83 12.17 -3.38
CA ARG A 60 10.93 12.48 -4.82
C ARG A 60 9.57 12.69 -5.48
N LEU A 61 8.56 11.95 -5.04
CA LEU A 61 7.19 12.11 -5.52
C LEU A 61 6.62 13.46 -5.08
N GLU A 62 6.84 13.86 -3.83
CA GLU A 62 6.43 15.16 -3.28
C GLU A 62 7.03 16.34 -4.02
N GLU A 63 8.30 16.25 -4.42
CA GLU A 63 8.98 17.31 -5.18
C GLU A 63 8.38 17.61 -6.56
N VAL A 64 7.70 16.64 -7.19
CA VAL A 64 7.30 16.74 -8.61
C VAL A 64 5.79 16.69 -8.83
N SER A 65 4.99 16.56 -7.76
CA SER A 65 3.54 16.45 -7.86
C SER A 65 2.85 17.30 -6.79
N ASP A 66 1.59 17.63 -7.01
CA ASP A 66 0.75 18.21 -5.96
C ASP A 66 0.12 17.10 -5.08
N GLU A 67 -0.48 17.49 -3.97
CA GLU A 67 -1.08 16.55 -3.02
C GLU A 67 -2.15 15.66 -3.65
N LYS A 68 -3.00 16.23 -4.49
CA LYS A 68 -4.07 15.49 -5.17
C LYS A 68 -3.50 14.39 -6.07
N THR A 69 -2.51 14.74 -6.88
CA THR A 69 -1.83 13.80 -7.78
C THR A 69 -1.14 12.69 -6.98
N ARG A 70 -0.51 13.03 -5.84
CA ARG A 70 0.06 12.01 -4.94
C ARG A 70 -0.98 11.05 -4.42
N GLN A 71 -2.12 11.56 -3.94
CA GLN A 71 -3.20 10.73 -3.43
C GLN A 71 -3.73 9.78 -4.52
N GLU A 72 -3.93 10.27 -5.75
CA GLU A 72 -4.36 9.44 -6.88
C GLU A 72 -3.34 8.33 -7.20
N ILE A 73 -2.04 8.65 -7.23
CA ILE A 73 -0.98 7.66 -7.46
C ILE A 73 -0.91 6.62 -6.32
N MET A 74 -0.91 7.08 -5.07
CA MET A 74 -0.77 6.21 -3.90
C MET A 74 -1.98 5.29 -3.72
N THR A 75 -3.19 5.80 -3.93
CA THR A 75 -4.41 4.98 -3.90
C THR A 75 -4.46 4.00 -5.07
N GLY A 76 -3.99 4.39 -6.26
CA GLY A 76 -3.91 3.49 -7.42
C GLY A 76 -2.96 2.31 -7.22
N CYS A 77 -1.91 2.46 -6.41
CA CYS A 77 -0.96 1.38 -6.12
C CYS A 77 -1.29 0.57 -4.86
N ALA A 78 -2.36 0.93 -4.14
CA ALA A 78 -2.75 0.28 -2.90
C ALA A 78 -3.10 -1.21 -3.08
N CYS A 79 -2.90 -1.98 -2.02
CA CYS A 79 -3.46 -3.32 -1.93
C CYS A 79 -4.96 -3.19 -1.69
N HIS A 80 -5.75 -3.50 -2.71
CA HIS A 80 -7.19 -3.46 -2.63
C HIS A 80 -7.68 -4.73 -1.94
N TYR A 81 -8.63 -4.58 -1.01
CA TYR A 81 -9.42 -5.71 -0.54
C TYR A 81 -10.12 -6.35 -1.74
N SER A 82 -10.07 -7.68 -1.81
CA SER A 82 -10.89 -8.44 -2.74
C SER A 82 -12.36 -8.24 -2.41
N LYS A 83 -13.25 -8.47 -3.39
CA LYS A 83 -14.70 -8.39 -3.16
C LYS A 83 -15.15 -9.29 -2.01
N ALA A 84 -14.56 -10.49 -1.92
CA ALA A 84 -14.87 -11.44 -0.86
C ALA A 84 -14.51 -10.91 0.54
N GLU A 85 -13.38 -10.19 0.66
CA GLU A 85 -12.97 -9.56 1.93
C GLU A 85 -13.84 -8.37 2.33
N LEU A 86 -14.68 -7.85 1.43
CA LEU A 86 -15.64 -6.77 1.66
C LEU A 86 -17.08 -7.26 1.82
N ASP A 87 -17.35 -8.57 1.75
CA ASP A 87 -18.71 -9.09 1.78
C ASP A 87 -19.41 -8.84 3.13
N ASP A 88 -18.66 -8.91 4.24
CA ASP A 88 -19.17 -8.59 5.58
C ASP A 88 -19.47 -7.09 5.74
N ALA A 89 -18.55 -6.23 5.28
CA ALA A 89 -18.71 -4.78 5.25
C ALA A 89 -19.95 -4.38 4.43
N ARG A 90 -20.14 -5.02 3.27
CA ARG A 90 -21.34 -4.85 2.45
C ARG A 90 -22.59 -5.34 3.17
N GLY A 91 -22.52 -6.45 3.90
CA GLY A 91 -23.61 -6.97 4.72
C GLY A 91 -24.10 -5.95 5.75
N ILE A 92 -23.16 -5.37 6.52
CA ILE A 92 -23.45 -4.32 7.52
C ILE A 92 -24.14 -3.14 6.86
N PHE A 93 -23.61 -2.65 5.73
CA PHE A 93 -24.20 -1.50 5.04
C PHE A 93 -25.63 -1.79 4.57
N LEU A 94 -25.88 -2.98 4.00
CA LEU A 94 -27.21 -3.34 3.51
C LEU A 94 -28.24 -3.51 4.62
N GLU A 95 -27.82 -3.96 5.80
CA GLU A 95 -28.70 -4.13 6.96
C GLU A 95 -28.99 -2.80 7.66
N THR A 96 -27.98 -1.94 7.81
CA THR A 96 -28.05 -0.73 8.66
C THR A 96 -28.25 0.55 7.87
N GLY A 97 -27.80 0.60 6.62
CA GLY A 97 -27.67 1.83 5.83
C GLY A 97 -26.61 2.80 6.34
N ASP A 98 -25.81 2.39 7.33
CA ASP A 98 -24.87 3.24 8.05
C ASP A 98 -23.45 3.02 7.56
N VAL A 99 -22.86 4.06 6.96
CA VAL A 99 -21.50 4.00 6.43
C VAL A 99 -20.46 4.07 7.54
N ASP A 100 -20.77 4.68 8.68
CA ASP A 100 -19.80 4.83 9.78
C ASP A 100 -19.50 3.45 10.38
N GLN A 101 -20.50 2.58 10.50
CA GLN A 101 -20.30 1.19 10.93
C GLN A 101 -19.45 0.36 9.96
N VAL A 102 -19.52 0.66 8.66
CA VAL A 102 -18.66 0.02 7.65
C VAL A 102 -17.21 0.47 7.83
N ILE A 103 -17.01 1.78 8.06
CA ILE A 103 -15.70 2.36 8.31
C ILE A 103 -15.09 1.78 9.58
N ASP A 104 -15.86 1.69 10.67
CA ASP A 104 -15.41 1.09 11.94
C ASP A 104 -14.96 -0.37 11.77
N LEU A 105 -15.69 -1.16 10.97
CA LEU A 105 -15.29 -2.54 10.66
C LEU A 105 -13.97 -2.58 9.88
N LEU A 106 -13.85 -1.76 8.83
CA LEU A 106 -12.64 -1.74 8.00
C LEU A 106 -11.43 -1.25 8.80
N GLN A 107 -11.63 -0.29 9.70
CA GLN A 107 -10.63 0.16 10.65
C GLN A 107 -10.17 -0.99 11.55
N ALA A 108 -11.11 -1.72 12.16
CA ALA A 108 -10.77 -2.87 13.01
C ALA A 108 -9.99 -3.96 12.26
N LYS A 109 -10.35 -4.20 10.99
CA LYS A 109 -9.60 -5.12 10.11
C LYS A 109 -8.19 -4.63 9.82
N PHE A 110 -8.02 -3.33 9.57
CA PHE A 110 -6.72 -2.74 9.33
C PHE A 110 -5.83 -2.84 10.57
N GLU A 111 -6.35 -2.52 11.75
CA GLU A 111 -5.62 -2.66 13.01
C GLU A 111 -5.21 -4.11 13.29
N ALA A 112 -6.11 -5.07 13.09
CA ALA A 112 -5.81 -6.49 13.19
C ALA A 112 -4.72 -6.92 12.18
N PHE A 113 -4.75 -6.40 10.96
CA PHE A 113 -3.69 -6.67 9.97
C PHE A 113 -2.32 -6.15 10.43
N LEU A 114 -2.24 -4.93 10.98
CA LEU A 114 -0.99 -4.38 11.50
C LEU A 114 -0.41 -5.22 12.65
N ARG A 115 -1.28 -5.75 13.52
CA ARG A 115 -0.90 -6.49 14.72
C ARG A 115 -0.63 -7.97 14.47
N ASP A 116 -1.53 -8.63 13.75
CA ASP A 116 -1.57 -10.08 13.67
C ASP A 116 -0.89 -10.61 12.40
N VAL A 117 -0.82 -9.79 11.33
CA VAL A 117 -0.22 -10.20 10.05
C VAL A 117 1.16 -9.59 9.86
N LEU A 118 1.32 -8.29 10.15
CA LEU A 118 2.61 -7.62 10.07
C LEU A 118 3.43 -7.72 11.37
N GLU A 119 2.80 -8.14 12.48
CA GLU A 119 3.45 -8.32 13.79
C GLU A 119 4.24 -7.09 14.23
N LEU A 120 3.72 -5.90 13.96
CA LEU A 120 4.36 -4.65 14.36
C LEU A 120 4.26 -4.44 15.87
N ASP A 121 5.25 -3.76 16.44
CA ASP A 121 5.19 -3.37 17.84
C ASP A 121 4.09 -2.33 18.11
N GLU A 122 3.58 -2.32 19.34
CA GLU A 122 2.43 -1.50 19.72
C GLU A 122 2.67 0.01 19.51
N GLU A 123 3.90 0.48 19.71
CA GLU A 123 4.24 1.90 19.54
C GLU A 123 4.09 2.30 18.07
N LEU A 124 4.63 1.51 17.16
CA LEU A 124 4.53 1.75 15.73
C LEU A 124 3.09 1.63 15.22
N VAL A 125 2.30 0.68 15.74
CA VAL A 125 0.89 0.57 15.35
C VAL A 125 0.09 1.81 15.75
N LEU A 126 0.26 2.29 16.99
CA LEU A 126 -0.42 3.50 17.47
C LEU A 126 0.01 4.74 16.67
N GLU A 127 1.29 4.83 16.30
CA GLU A 127 1.76 5.90 15.42
C GLU A 127 1.04 5.86 14.07
N ILE A 128 0.93 4.70 13.43
CA ILE A 128 0.27 4.55 12.13
C ILE A 128 -1.21 4.95 12.22
N ILE A 129 -1.95 4.42 13.21
CA ILE A 129 -3.38 4.72 13.40
C ILE A 129 -3.60 6.22 13.64
N SER A 130 -2.70 6.90 14.37
CA SER A 130 -2.83 8.33 14.64
C SER A 130 -2.76 9.22 13.40
N LYS A 131 -2.22 8.70 12.28
CA LYS A 131 -2.06 9.44 11.03
C LYS A 131 -3.30 9.35 10.12
N GLY A 132 -4.31 8.54 10.46
CA GLY A 132 -5.57 8.42 9.71
C GLY A 132 -5.99 6.98 9.54
#